data_AF-A0A397SEB7-F1
#
_entry.id   AF-A0A397SEB7-F1
#
_cell.length_a   1.000
_cell.length_b   1.000
_cell.length_c   1.000
_cell.angle_alpha   90.00
_cell.angle_beta   90.00
_cell.angle_gamma   90.00
#
_symmetry.space_group_name_H-M   'P 1'
#
loop_
_entity.id
_entity.type
_entity.pdbx_description
1 polymer ?
#
loop_
_entity_poly.entity_id
_entity_poly.type
_entity_poly.pdbx_seq_one_letter_code
_entity_poly.pdbx_strand_id
1 'polypeptide(L)'
;MTDYGMMNYIEPLINHGPFTEEEKNYVYDWIMKNQNHNMIRWEHLQLEILKEYGKFRLRNDLKTIWNTKKRQRSRQSSVEFSLSPLNEVDESIYTL
;
A
#
# COMPACT_ATOMS: atom_id res chain seq x y z
N MET A 1 -13.14 9.98 -30.92
CA MET A 1 -12.70 11.36 -30.63
C MET A 1 -11.98 11.32 -29.30
N THR A 2 -10.67 11.06 -29.35
CA THR A 2 -9.81 10.86 -28.18
C THR A 2 -9.51 12.22 -27.54
N ASP A 3 -9.69 12.31 -26.23
CA ASP A 3 -9.54 13.51 -25.41
C ASP A 3 -8.05 13.88 -25.23
N TYR A 4 -7.41 14.32 -26.32
CA TYR A 4 -6.00 14.76 -26.32
C TYR A 4 -5.78 16.09 -25.57
N GLY A 5 -6.85 16.80 -25.21
CA GLY A 5 -6.77 18.09 -24.53
C GLY A 5 -6.31 17.97 -23.08
N MET A 6 -6.79 16.96 -22.35
CA MET A 6 -6.47 16.80 -20.93
C MET A 6 -5.09 16.20 -20.68
N MET A 7 -4.61 15.30 -21.56
CA MET A 7 -3.30 14.65 -21.40
C MET A 7 -2.12 15.62 -21.52
N ASN A 8 -2.19 16.60 -22.44
CA ASN A 8 -1.09 17.54 -22.69
C ASN A 8 -0.75 18.43 -21.47
N TYR A 9 -1.72 18.70 -20.58
CA TYR A 9 -1.46 19.47 -19.36
C TYR A 9 -0.98 18.61 -18.19
N ILE A 10 -1.28 17.31 -18.21
CA ILE A 10 -0.92 16.39 -17.12
C ILE A 10 0.50 15.85 -17.31
N GLU A 11 0.93 15.59 -18.56
CA GLU A 11 2.27 15.08 -18.87
C GLU A 11 3.43 15.81 -18.19
N PRO A 12 3.54 17.15 -18.23
CA PRO A 12 4.64 17.87 -17.57
C PRO A 12 4.57 17.86 -16.03
N LEU A 13 3.43 17.46 -15.43
CA LEU A 13 3.26 17.33 -13.99
C LEU A 13 3.51 15.91 -13.48
N ILE A 14 3.57 14.91 -14.38
CA ILE A 14 3.83 13.52 -14.01
C ILE A 14 5.25 13.42 -13.45
N ASN A 15 5.33 13.09 -12.16
CA ASN A 15 6.62 12.85 -11.53
C ASN A 15 7.05 11.39 -11.77
N HIS A 16 8.02 11.21 -12.68
CA HIS A 16 8.64 9.91 -12.99
C HIS A 16 9.72 9.46 -12.00
N GLY A 17 10.06 10.29 -11.01
CA GLY A 17 11.04 9.94 -9.98
C GLY A 17 10.57 8.79 -9.09
N PRO A 18 11.48 8.13 -8.34
CA PRO A 18 11.08 7.10 -7.40
C PRO A 18 10.15 7.66 -6.31
N PHE A 19 9.34 6.78 -5.71
CA PHE A 19 8.61 7.11 -4.50
C PHE A 19 9.55 7.02 -3.29
N THR A 20 9.54 8.06 -2.48
CA THR A 20 10.12 8.07 -1.14
C THR A 20 9.37 7.10 -0.22
N GLU A 21 9.99 6.69 0.89
CA GLU A 21 9.36 5.74 1.80
C GLU A 21 8.16 6.39 2.53
N GLU A 22 8.26 7.69 2.79
CA GLU A 22 7.19 8.52 3.33
C GLU A 22 5.97 8.53 2.40
N GLU A 23 6.16 8.79 1.10
CA GLU A 23 5.07 8.74 0.11
C GLU A 23 4.43 7.35 0.04
N LYS A 24 5.22 6.27 0.09
CA LYS A 24 4.69 4.90 0.07
C LYS A 24 3.86 4.59 1.32
N ASN A 25 4.31 5.04 2.49
CA ASN A 25 3.59 4.87 3.75
C ASN A 25 2.29 5.66 3.74
N TYR A 26 2.32 6.91 3.25
CA TYR A 26 1.13 7.73 3.08
C TYR A 26 0.07 7.05 2.21
N VAL A 27 0.46 6.52 1.03
CA VAL A 27 -0.44 5.77 0.14
C VAL A 27 -1.13 4.62 0.87
N TYR A 28 -0.36 3.86 1.65
CA TYR A 28 -0.88 2.71 2.37
C TYR A 28 -1.87 3.13 3.46
N ASP A 29 -1.49 4.09 4.30
CA ASP A 29 -2.31 4.55 5.42
C ASP A 29 -3.58 5.23 4.94
N TRP A 30 -3.49 6.01 3.86
CA TRP A 30 -4.64 6.65 3.25
C TRP A 30 -5.63 5.62 2.73
N ILE A 31 -5.15 4.58 2.02
CA ILE A 31 -6.01 3.50 1.52
C ILE A 31 -6.66 2.77 2.69
N MET A 32 -5.90 2.40 3.72
CA MET A 32 -6.45 1.71 4.90
C MET A 32 -7.54 2.52 5.62
N LYS A 33 -7.40 3.86 5.69
CA LYS A 33 -8.38 4.75 6.32
C LYS A 33 -9.62 4.99 5.46
N ASN A 34 -9.48 5.01 4.14
CA ASN A 34 -10.53 5.45 3.22
C ASN A 34 -11.14 4.31 2.36
N GLN A 35 -10.67 3.07 2.52
CA GLN A 35 -11.20 1.92 1.79
C GLN A 35 -12.56 1.51 2.36
N ASN A 36 -13.62 2.10 1.80
CA ASN A 36 -14.99 1.63 2.02
C ASN A 36 -15.31 0.50 1.03
N HIS A 37 -15.81 -0.64 1.54
CA HIS A 37 -16.34 -1.75 0.73
C HIS A 37 -15.41 -2.25 -0.39
N ASN A 38 -14.12 -2.39 -0.13
CA ASN A 38 -13.11 -2.86 -1.08
C ASN A 38 -12.85 -1.96 -2.31
N MET A 39 -13.45 -0.77 -2.39
CA MET A 39 -13.26 0.13 -3.52
C MET A 39 -12.29 1.26 -3.18
N ILE A 40 -11.13 1.27 -3.84
CA ILE A 40 -10.11 2.32 -3.68
C ILE A 40 -10.39 3.43 -4.69
N ARG A 41 -10.61 4.66 -4.19
CA ARG A 41 -10.78 5.88 -5.00
C ARG A 41 -9.43 6.45 -5.42
N TRP A 42 -8.84 5.86 -6.45
CA TRP A 42 -7.49 6.20 -6.90
C TRP A 42 -7.33 7.66 -7.33
N GLU A 43 -8.33 8.19 -8.03
CA GLU A 43 -8.33 9.57 -8.52
C GLU A 43 -8.29 10.56 -7.35
N HIS A 44 -9.00 10.25 -6.26
CA HIS A 44 -8.98 11.05 -5.05
C HIS A 44 -7.63 10.96 -4.34
N LEU A 45 -7.06 9.76 -4.23
CA LEU A 45 -5.72 9.57 -3.68
C LEU A 45 -4.64 10.32 -4.48
N GLN A 46 -4.74 10.38 -5.81
CA GLN A 46 -3.82 11.16 -6.65
C GLN A 46 -3.87 12.65 -6.30
N LEU A 47 -5.07 13.21 -6.09
CA LEU A 47 -5.24 14.61 -5.69
C LEU A 47 -4.69 14.87 -4.29
N GLU A 48 -4.89 13.96 -3.34
CA GLU A 48 -4.34 14.09 -1.99
C GLU A 48 -2.80 14.04 -1.99
N ILE A 49 -2.19 13.16 -2.79
CA ILE A 49 -0.72 13.12 -2.94
C ILE A 49 -0.19 14.38 -3.62
N LEU A 50 -0.88 14.88 -4.65
CA LEU A 50 -0.52 16.13 -5.29
C LEU A 50 -0.57 17.29 -4.30
N LYS A 51 -1.59 17.33 -3.43
CA LYS A 51 -1.75 18.36 -2.41
C LYS A 51 -0.67 18.29 -1.33
N GLU A 52 -0.36 17.08 -0.85
CA GLU A 52 0.59 16.87 0.24
C GLU A 52 2.06 17.00 -0.20
N TYR A 53 2.39 16.47 -1.39
CA TYR A 53 3.79 16.35 -1.85
C TYR A 53 4.11 17.21 -3.08
N GLY A 54 3.12 17.90 -3.67
CA GLY A 54 3.32 18.69 -4.89
C GLY A 54 3.63 17.86 -6.14
N LYS A 55 3.37 16.54 -6.11
CA LYS A 55 3.74 15.60 -7.17
C LYS A 55 2.51 14.88 -7.71
N PHE A 56 2.30 14.96 -9.01
CA PHE A 56 1.30 14.12 -9.65
C PHE A 56 1.86 12.72 -9.90
N ARG A 57 1.29 11.73 -9.22
CA ARG A 57 1.69 10.33 -9.32
C ARG A 57 0.68 9.55 -10.14
N LEU A 58 1.14 8.64 -10.99
CA LEU A 58 0.24 7.86 -11.84
C LEU A 58 -0.52 6.82 -11.02
N ARG A 59 -1.78 6.61 -11.39
CA ARG A 59 -2.65 5.59 -10.79
C ARG A 59 -2.02 4.19 -10.78
N ASN A 60 -1.28 3.84 -11.83
CA ASN A 60 -0.62 2.53 -11.92
C ASN A 60 0.50 2.36 -10.89
N ASP A 61 1.21 3.44 -10.56
CA ASP A 61 2.25 3.40 -9.54
C ASP A 61 1.63 3.21 -8.16
N LEU A 62 0.55 3.93 -7.86
CA LEU A 62 -0.20 3.78 -6.61
C LEU A 62 -0.73 2.36 -6.42
N LYS A 63 -1.26 1.74 -7.48
CA LYS A 63 -1.67 0.33 -7.49
C LYS A 63 -0.49 -0.60 -7.20
N THR A 64 0.66 -0.31 -7.79
CA THR A 64 1.88 -1.12 -7.59
C THR A 64 2.35 -1.05 -6.15
N ILE A 65 2.37 0.13 -5.53
CA ILE A 65 2.70 0.34 -4.11
C ILE A 65 1.73 -0.44 -3.22
N TRP A 66 0.43 -0.29 -3.44
CA TRP A 66 -0.60 -0.99 -2.67
C TRP A 66 -0.44 -2.52 -2.77
N ASN A 67 -0.32 -3.06 -3.98
CA ASN A 67 -0.16 -4.50 -4.20
C ASN A 67 1.11 -5.04 -3.55
N THR A 68 2.20 -4.27 -3.59
CA THR A 68 3.47 -4.64 -2.97
C THR A 68 3.36 -4.70 -1.46
N LYS A 69 2.84 -3.64 -0.81
CA LYS A 69 2.64 -3.63 0.65
C LYS A 69 1.62 -4.66 1.12
N LYS A 70 0.54 -4.88 0.36
CA LYS A 70 -0.44 -5.94 0.64
C LYS A 70 0.20 -7.33 0.64
N ARG A 71 1.06 -7.62 -0.36
CA ARG A 71 1.81 -8.89 -0.43
C ARG A 71 2.83 -9.03 0.69
N GLN A 72 3.53 -7.95 1.04
CA GLN A 72 4.49 -7.95 2.16
C GLN A 72 3.79 -8.32 3.47
N ARG A 73 2.64 -7.71 3.77
CA ARG A 73 1.88 -8.04 5.00
C ARG A 73 1.30 -9.45 5.00
N SER A 74 0.80 -9.92 3.87
CA SER A 74 0.34 -11.31 3.75
C SER A 74 1.46 -12.33 4.01
N ARG A 75 2.69 -12.01 3.60
CA ARG A 75 3.87 -12.86 3.89
C ARG A 75 4.27 -12.76 5.35
N GLN A 76 4.24 -11.56 5.93
CA GLN A 76 4.55 -11.35 7.36
C GLN A 76 3.57 -12.10 8.26
N SER A 77 2.26 -12.08 7.98
CA SER A 77 1.29 -12.82 8.78
C SER A 77 1.47 -14.34 8.69
N SER A 78 1.98 -14.83 7.54
CA SER A 78 2.26 -16.26 7.33
C SER A 78 3.51 -16.69 8.10
N VAL A 79 4.53 -15.82 8.18
CA VAL A 79 5.76 -16.05 8.96
C VAL A 79 5.47 -15.99 10.47
N GLU A 80 4.66 -15.03 10.92
CA GLU A 80 4.30 -14.84 12.33
C GLU A 80 3.47 -16.03 12.88
N PHE A 81 2.60 -16.61 12.06
CA PHE A 81 1.89 -17.87 12.38
C PHE A 81 2.85 -19.06 12.58
N SER A 82 3.96 -19.11 11.84
CA SER A 82 4.93 -20.21 11.94
C SER A 82 5.92 -20.08 13.10
N LEU A 83 6.07 -18.88 13.68
CA LEU A 83 7.04 -18.58 14.73
C LEU A 83 6.42 -18.51 16.14
N SER A 84 5.12 -18.80 16.27
CA SER A 84 4.52 -18.98 17.59
C SER A 84 5.14 -20.23 18.23
N PRO A 85 5.81 -20.13 19.40
CA PRO A 85 6.34 -21.31 20.09
C PRO A 85 5.17 -22.26 20.36
N LEU A 86 5.25 -23.49 19.83
CA LEU A 86 4.44 -24.59 20.32
C LEU A 86 4.69 -24.65 21.81
N ASN A 87 3.65 -24.38 22.60
CA ASN A 87 3.65 -24.44 24.05
C ASN A 87 4.50 -25.64 24.49
N GLU A 88 5.54 -25.36 25.28
CA GLU A 88 6.33 -26.36 25.97
C GLU A 88 5.35 -27.33 26.64
N VAL A 89 5.30 -28.56 26.12
CA VAL A 89 4.61 -29.66 26.77
C VAL A 89 5.42 -29.93 28.03
N ASP A 90 4.95 -29.41 29.15
CA ASP A 90 5.52 -29.65 30.47
C ASP A 90 5.49 -31.16 30.76
N GLU A 91 6.62 -31.84 30.56
CA GLU A 91 6.86 -33.25 30.90
C GLU A 91 6.98 -33.45 32.43
N SER A 92 6.10 -32.85 33.23
CA SER A 92 6.14 -32.90 34.70
C SER A 92 5.23 -33.94 35.35
N ILE A 93 4.53 -34.81 34.59
CA ILE A 93 3.52 -35.73 35.19
C ILE A 93 3.83 -37.23 35.11
N TYR A 94 5.03 -37.64 34.71
CA TYR A 94 5.49 -39.03 34.83
C TYR A 94 6.29 -39.30 36.11
N THR A 95 5.77 -38.89 37.26
CA THR A 95 6.25 -39.37 38.56
C THR A 95 5.07 -39.67 39.48
N LEU A 96 4.67 -40.95 39.50
CA LEU A 96 3.94 -41.61 40.59
C LEU A 96 4.64 -42.94 40.89
#